data_AF-A0A7C5B7Z8-F1
#
_entry.id   AF-A0A7C5B7Z8-F1
#
_cell.length_a   1.000
_cell.length_b   1.000
_cell.length_c   1.000
_cell.angle_alpha   90.00
_cell.angle_beta   90.00
_cell.angle_gamma   90.00
#
_symmetry.space_group_name_H-M   'P 1'
#
loop_
_entity.id
_entity.type
_entity.pdbx_description
1 polymer ?
#
loop_
_entity_poly.entity_id
_entity_poly.type
_entity_poly.pdbx_seq_one_letter_code
_entity_poly.pdbx_strand_id
1 'polypeptide(L)'
;MPWRLCVNSQTPPIRFLIKPEESVNRFGRVPVPISSLVEGKDYVPSPGGVTRMVYPLLLHMRKEELIREPQWVALNPNGPEEVILDGEIILHNVRLKKEVLSSYGRFKEAIWRIVHGLKLSTVTTEDFVNYVRYNHECVKKINELHNKKKFDVLFIQDFQQLMVGAEIRGIPKIMRWHIPLNF
;
A
#
# COMPACT_ATOMS: atom_id res chain seq x y z
N MET A 1 14.58 4.13 -21.61
CA MET A 1 14.33 5.03 -20.46
C MET A 1 13.73 4.21 -19.34
N PRO A 2 14.25 4.32 -18.10
CA PRO A 2 13.68 3.62 -16.94
C PRO A 2 12.23 4.07 -16.68
N TRP A 3 11.35 3.13 -16.37
CA TRP A 3 9.93 3.39 -16.10
C TRP A 3 9.71 4.05 -14.74
N ARG A 4 8.73 4.96 -14.65
CA ARG A 4 8.20 5.48 -13.40
C ARG A 4 7.10 4.56 -12.90
N LEU A 5 7.44 3.72 -11.94
CA LEU A 5 6.56 2.71 -11.38
C LEU A 5 5.91 3.21 -10.07
N CYS A 6 4.60 2.99 -9.95
CA CYS A 6 3.90 3.12 -8.67
C CYS A 6 3.33 1.77 -8.24
N VAL A 7 3.74 1.28 -7.09
CA VAL A 7 3.21 0.08 -6.44
C VAL A 7 2.03 0.48 -5.55
N ASN A 8 0.99 -0.34 -5.53
CA ASN A 8 -0.07 -0.24 -4.54
C ASN A 8 -0.31 -1.59 -3.88
N SER A 9 -0.27 -1.63 -2.56
CA SER A 9 -0.55 -2.82 -1.77
C SER A 9 -1.34 -2.46 -0.52
N GLN A 10 -2.01 -3.45 0.10
CA GLN A 10 -2.56 -3.21 1.43
C GLN A 10 -1.43 -2.98 2.43
N THR A 11 -0.56 -3.98 2.57
CA THR A 11 0.45 -3.99 3.62
C THR A 11 1.67 -3.20 3.14
N PRO A 12 2.15 -2.21 3.92
CA PRO A 12 3.39 -1.50 3.63
C PRO A 12 4.60 -2.39 3.94
N PRO A 13 5.80 -2.13 3.37
CA PRO A 13 7.00 -2.91 3.68
C PRO A 13 7.43 -2.84 5.16
N ILE A 14 7.04 -1.77 5.85
CA ILE A 14 7.30 -1.54 7.27
C ILE A 14 6.03 -1.09 8.00
N ARG A 15 5.90 -1.48 9.27
CA ARG A 15 4.83 -1.03 10.16
C ARG A 15 5.41 -0.16 11.27
N PHE A 16 4.82 1.01 11.47
CA PHE A 16 5.24 1.93 12.53
C PHE A 16 4.68 1.51 13.89
N LEU A 17 5.55 1.60 14.90
CA LEU A 17 5.23 1.35 16.31
C LEU A 17 4.93 2.66 17.08
N ILE A 18 5.33 3.79 16.51
CA ILE A 18 5.06 5.14 17.04
C ILE A 18 3.64 5.60 16.69
N LYS A 19 3.12 6.56 17.47
CA LYS A 19 1.86 7.22 17.14
C LYS A 19 2.05 8.25 16.01
N PRO A 20 1.01 8.55 15.21
CA PRO A 20 1.06 9.60 14.19
C PRO A 20 1.55 10.96 14.73
N GLU A 21 1.09 11.36 15.91
CA GLU A 21 1.43 12.64 16.56
C GLU A 21 2.92 12.71 16.92
N GLU A 22 3.47 11.60 17.42
CA GLU A 22 4.90 11.48 17.74
C GLU A 22 5.75 11.54 16.47
N SER A 23 5.27 11.00 15.35
CA SER A 23 5.98 11.07 14.07
C SER A 23 6.11 12.52 13.57
N VAL A 24 5.04 13.31 13.63
CA VAL A 24 5.06 14.70 13.14
C VAL A 24 5.99 15.55 14.01
N ASN A 25 5.87 15.43 15.33
CA ASN A 25 6.67 16.21 16.28
C ASN A 25 8.15 15.83 16.24
N ARG A 26 8.48 14.56 16.00
CA ARG A 26 9.86 14.08 16.04
C ARG A 26 10.65 14.39 14.78
N PHE A 27 10.01 14.38 13.61
CA PHE A 27 10.76 14.46 12.35
C PHE A 27 10.71 15.83 11.69
N GLY A 28 9.65 16.63 11.87
CA GLY A 28 9.58 18.02 11.39
C GLY A 28 9.75 18.22 9.87
N ARG A 29 9.87 17.12 9.10
CA ARG A 29 10.08 17.10 7.64
C ARG A 29 9.50 15.83 7.04
N VAL A 30 9.06 15.94 5.80
CA VAL A 30 8.54 14.84 4.99
C VAL A 30 9.21 14.94 3.60
N PRO A 31 9.63 13.82 2.97
CA PRO A 31 9.60 12.46 3.49
C PRO A 31 10.61 12.19 4.62
N VAL A 32 10.28 11.27 5.52
CA VAL A 32 11.15 10.84 6.63
C VAL A 32 12.10 9.73 6.14
N PRO A 33 13.43 9.90 6.22
CA PRO A 33 14.36 8.82 5.89
C PRO A 33 14.24 7.66 6.89
N ILE A 34 14.10 6.42 6.41
CA ILE A 34 14.06 5.24 7.29
C ILE A 34 15.34 5.09 8.12
N SER A 35 16.48 5.57 7.61
CA SER A 35 17.76 5.60 8.31
C SER A 35 17.78 6.51 9.54
N SER A 36 16.78 7.39 9.69
CA SER A 36 16.60 8.21 10.90
C SER A 36 15.74 7.52 11.98
N LEU A 37 15.30 6.29 11.71
CA LEU A 37 14.42 5.48 12.57
C LEU A 37 15.14 4.22 13.04
N VAL A 38 14.74 3.73 14.22
CA VAL A 38 15.32 2.52 14.83
C VAL A 38 14.36 1.34 14.67
N GLU A 39 14.80 0.27 14.00
CA GLU A 39 14.02 -0.97 13.90
C GLU A 39 13.79 -1.59 15.30
N GLY A 40 12.60 -2.16 15.53
CA GLY A 40 12.17 -2.71 16.82
C GLY A 40 11.68 -1.65 17.82
N LYS A 41 12.01 -0.37 17.62
CA LYS A 41 11.54 0.75 18.44
C LYS A 41 10.54 1.63 17.70
N ASP A 42 10.91 2.11 16.53
CA ASP A 42 10.12 3.06 15.75
C ASP A 42 9.26 2.37 14.68
N TYR A 43 9.78 1.27 14.13
CA TYR A 43 9.11 0.45 13.14
C TYR A 43 9.56 -1.02 13.22
N VAL A 44 8.80 -1.90 12.58
CA VAL A 44 9.21 -3.29 12.32
C VAL A 44 8.90 -3.65 10.86
N PRO A 45 9.68 -4.55 10.23
CA PRO A 45 9.34 -5.09 8.92
C PRO A 45 7.98 -5.78 8.94
N SER A 46 7.20 -5.60 7.88
CA SER A 46 5.93 -6.29 7.75
C SER A 46 6.15 -7.79 7.47
N PRO A 47 5.43 -8.70 8.15
CA PRO A 47 5.65 -10.14 8.02
C PRO A 47 5.11 -10.73 6.70
N GLY A 48 4.27 -10.01 5.96
CA GLY A 48 3.54 -10.53 4.81
C GLY A 48 4.40 -10.92 3.61
N GLY A 49 4.03 -12.00 2.92
CA GLY A 49 4.75 -12.49 1.74
C GLY A 49 4.81 -11.49 0.57
N VAL A 50 3.75 -10.70 0.37
CA VAL A 50 3.69 -9.68 -0.69
C VAL A 50 4.83 -8.67 -0.54
N THR A 51 5.00 -8.09 0.65
CA THR A 51 6.02 -7.05 0.88
C THR A 51 7.43 -7.61 0.82
N ARG A 52 7.63 -8.85 1.32
CA ARG A 52 8.91 -9.57 1.22
C ARG A 52 9.33 -9.88 -0.22
N MET A 53 8.39 -9.91 -1.16
CA MET A 53 8.67 -10.13 -2.58
C MET A 53 8.79 -8.80 -3.34
N VAL A 54 7.85 -7.88 -3.13
CA VAL A 54 7.80 -6.62 -3.89
C VAL A 54 8.95 -5.69 -3.51
N TYR A 55 9.34 -5.62 -2.24
CA TYR A 55 10.42 -4.72 -1.81
C TYR A 55 11.77 -5.04 -2.45
N PRO A 56 12.32 -6.28 -2.34
CA PRO A 56 13.57 -6.61 -3.02
C PRO A 56 13.46 -6.55 -4.54
N LEU A 57 12.27 -6.84 -5.12
CA LEU A 57 12.04 -6.64 -6.55
C LEU A 57 12.27 -5.19 -6.97
N LEU A 58 11.71 -4.22 -6.23
CA LEU A 58 11.90 -2.80 -6.53
C LEU A 58 13.37 -2.39 -6.44
N LEU A 59 14.07 -2.82 -5.38
CA LEU A 59 15.51 -2.54 -5.23
C LEU A 59 16.32 -3.14 -6.38
N HIS A 60 16.00 -4.37 -6.79
CA HIS A 60 16.65 -5.00 -7.94
C HIS A 60 16.36 -4.25 -9.25
N MET A 61 15.10 -3.93 -9.56
CA MET A 61 14.74 -3.17 -10.75
C MET A 61 15.37 -1.77 -10.78
N ARG A 62 15.63 -1.18 -9.62
CA ARG A 62 16.36 0.09 -9.50
C ARG A 62 17.83 -0.06 -9.83
N LYS A 63 18.48 -1.07 -9.25
CA LYS A 63 19.88 -1.40 -9.52
C LYS A 63 20.14 -1.69 -10.99
N GLU A 64 19.20 -2.38 -11.65
CA GLU A 64 19.26 -2.70 -13.09
C GLU A 64 18.73 -1.56 -13.98
N GLU A 65 18.45 -0.38 -13.42
CA GLU A 65 17.96 0.80 -14.14
C GLU A 65 16.68 0.58 -14.96
N LEU A 66 15.87 -0.42 -14.60
CA LEU A 66 14.58 -0.71 -15.24
C LEU A 66 13.51 0.30 -14.82
N ILE A 67 13.60 0.80 -13.58
CA ILE A 67 12.68 1.80 -13.03
C ILE A 67 13.42 2.99 -12.43
N ARG A 68 12.72 4.10 -12.27
CA ARG A 68 13.19 5.31 -11.56
C ARG A 68 12.10 5.90 -10.68
N GLU A 69 12.53 6.52 -9.58
CA GLU A 69 11.67 7.15 -8.58
C GLU A 69 10.46 6.28 -8.16
N PRO A 70 10.67 5.04 -7.70
CA PRO A 70 9.59 4.13 -7.36
C PRO A 70 8.76 4.70 -6.22
N GLN A 71 7.45 4.77 -6.45
CA GLN A 71 6.48 5.19 -5.44
C GLN A 71 5.75 3.96 -4.93
N TRP A 72 5.44 3.91 -3.64
CA TRP A 72 4.68 2.82 -3.04
C TRP A 72 3.54 3.39 -2.20
N VAL A 73 2.30 3.16 -2.58
CA VAL A 73 1.10 3.59 -1.82
C VAL A 73 0.55 2.41 -1.02
N ALA A 74 0.50 2.52 0.31
CA ALA A 74 0.01 1.44 1.18
C ALA A 74 -0.72 1.93 2.43
N LEU A 75 -1.52 1.05 3.05
CA LEU A 75 -2.28 1.35 4.26
C LEU A 75 -1.40 1.29 5.50
N ASN A 76 -1.14 2.43 6.12
CA ASN A 76 -0.28 2.51 7.31
C ASN A 76 -0.78 3.62 8.26
N PRO A 77 -1.79 3.34 9.10
CA PRO A 77 -2.48 4.37 9.88
C PRO A 77 -1.57 5.10 10.86
N ASN A 78 -0.46 4.48 11.28
CA ASN A 78 0.45 4.99 12.31
C ASN A 78 1.72 5.65 11.75
N GLY A 79 2.01 5.48 10.47
CA GLY A 79 3.23 6.00 9.85
C GLY A 79 3.16 7.49 9.53
N PRO A 80 4.31 8.19 9.38
CA PRO A 80 4.35 9.55 8.83
C PRO A 80 3.77 9.57 7.40
N GLU A 81 3.45 10.73 6.84
CA GLU A 81 2.80 10.79 5.52
C GLU A 81 3.64 10.11 4.43
N GLU A 82 4.94 10.42 4.36
CA GLU A 82 5.87 9.81 3.43
C GLU A 82 7.16 9.36 4.11
N VAL A 83 7.73 8.25 3.62
CA VAL A 83 8.98 7.65 4.12
C VAL A 83 9.88 7.34 2.93
N ILE A 84 11.16 7.70 3.02
CA ILE A 84 12.17 7.21 2.08
C ILE A 84 12.75 5.91 2.61
N LEU A 85 12.62 4.83 1.84
CA LEU A 85 13.18 3.52 2.12
C LEU A 85 14.45 3.33 1.28
N ASP A 86 15.55 2.94 1.93
CA ASP A 86 16.87 2.71 1.34
C ASP A 86 17.36 3.84 0.41
N GLY A 87 16.93 5.09 0.65
CA GLY A 87 17.29 6.24 -0.19
C GLY A 87 16.60 6.29 -1.56
N GLU A 88 15.79 5.29 -1.92
CA GLU A 88 15.35 5.07 -3.30
C GLU A 88 13.84 4.98 -3.49
N ILE A 89 13.11 4.38 -2.54
CA ILE A 89 11.67 4.13 -2.66
C ILE A 89 10.92 5.09 -1.74
N ILE A 90 9.95 5.82 -2.30
CA ILE A 90 9.09 6.70 -1.50
C ILE A 90 7.79 5.95 -1.16
N LEU A 91 7.63 5.60 0.11
CA LEU A 91 6.41 5.03 0.67
C LEU A 91 5.45 6.14 1.08
N HIS A 92 4.25 6.13 0.52
CA HIS A 92 3.12 7.01 0.80
C HIS A 92 2.10 6.27 1.66
N ASN A 93 1.93 6.73 2.89
CA ASN A 93 1.07 6.07 3.86
C ASN A 93 -0.37 6.60 3.78
N VAL A 94 -1.28 5.74 3.36
CA VAL A 94 -2.73 5.98 3.43
C VAL A 94 -3.20 5.69 4.85
N ARG A 95 -3.98 6.61 5.42
CA ARG A 95 -4.56 6.47 6.76
C ARG A 95 -6.08 6.35 6.65
N LEU A 96 -6.65 5.49 7.48
CA LEU A 96 -8.09 5.35 7.64
C LEU A 96 -8.47 5.56 9.10
N LYS A 97 -9.68 6.08 9.32
CA LYS A 97 -10.28 6.10 10.66
C LYS A 97 -10.48 4.67 11.16
N LYS A 98 -10.43 4.49 12.48
CA LYS A 98 -10.46 3.17 13.14
C LYS A 98 -11.73 2.39 12.79
N GLU A 99 -12.86 3.09 12.70
CA GLU A 99 -14.18 2.51 12.39
C GLU A 99 -14.20 1.97 10.95
N VAL A 100 -13.66 2.76 10.01
CA VAL A 100 -13.51 2.37 8.59
C VAL A 100 -12.59 1.17 8.47
N LEU A 101 -11.46 1.17 9.19
CA LEU A 101 -10.47 0.09 9.16
C LEU A 101 -11.07 -1.25 9.63
N SER A 102 -11.86 -1.22 10.70
CA SER A 102 -12.55 -2.40 11.23
C SER A 102 -13.53 -3.00 10.22
N SER A 103 -14.33 -2.15 9.60
CA SER A 103 -15.36 -2.54 8.63
C SER A 103 -14.76 -3.02 7.30
N TYR A 104 -13.73 -2.33 6.80
CA TYR A 104 -12.89 -2.82 5.71
C TYR A 104 -12.30 -4.21 6.00
N GLY A 105 -11.78 -4.40 7.22
CA GLY A 105 -11.19 -5.67 7.65
C GLY A 105 -12.16 -6.84 7.54
N ARG A 106 -13.42 -6.65 7.95
CA ARG A 106 -14.48 -7.66 7.84
C ARG A 106 -14.77 -8.04 6.39
N PHE A 107 -14.95 -7.05 5.51
CA PHE A 107 -15.23 -7.33 4.09
C PHE A 107 -14.08 -8.06 3.40
N LYS A 108 -12.84 -7.60 3.66
CA LYS A 108 -11.61 -8.22 3.16
C LYS A 108 -11.54 -9.69 3.58
N GLU A 109 -11.78 -9.97 4.86
CA GLU A 109 -11.76 -11.33 5.39
C GLU A 109 -12.83 -12.21 4.73
N ALA A 110 -14.01 -11.66 4.45
CA ALA A 110 -15.05 -12.39 3.73
C ALA A 110 -14.61 -12.78 2.32
N ILE A 111 -14.00 -11.88 1.54
CA ILE A 111 -13.41 -12.21 0.23
C ILE A 111 -12.39 -13.35 0.37
N TRP A 112 -11.47 -13.20 1.32
CA TRP A 112 -10.44 -14.20 1.57
C TRP A 112 -11.06 -15.58 1.85
N ARG A 113 -12.05 -15.66 2.74
CA ARG A 113 -12.73 -16.90 3.10
C ARG A 113 -13.43 -17.55 1.90
N ILE A 114 -14.17 -16.76 1.10
CA ILE A 114 -14.87 -17.26 -0.10
C ILE A 114 -13.88 -17.92 -1.06
N VAL A 115 -12.79 -17.23 -1.37
CA VAL A 115 -11.79 -17.69 -2.34
C VAL A 115 -11.07 -18.96 -1.86
N HIS A 116 -10.98 -19.17 -0.55
CA HIS A 116 -10.41 -20.37 0.05
C HIS A 116 -11.46 -21.48 0.30
N GLY A 117 -12.70 -21.32 -0.20
CA GLY A 117 -13.77 -22.31 0.01
C GLY A 117 -14.22 -22.44 1.47
N LEU A 118 -13.94 -21.44 2.30
CA LEU A 118 -14.30 -21.41 3.71
C LEU A 118 -15.69 -20.80 3.89
N LYS A 119 -16.37 -21.20 4.98
CA LYS A 119 -17.69 -20.66 5.33
C LYS A 119 -17.65 -19.14 5.47
N LEU A 120 -18.54 -18.46 4.75
CA LEU A 120 -18.75 -17.02 4.81
C LEU A 120 -19.03 -16.53 6.24
N SER A 121 -18.40 -15.41 6.58
CA SER A 121 -18.83 -14.55 7.68
C SER A 121 -19.93 -13.61 7.19
N THR A 122 -20.85 -13.22 8.06
CA THR A 122 -21.83 -12.18 7.76
C THR A 122 -21.09 -10.87 7.45
N VAL A 123 -21.38 -10.28 6.30
CA VAL A 123 -20.91 -8.94 5.91
C VAL A 123 -22.09 -8.02 5.70
N THR A 124 -21.93 -6.74 6.04
CA THR A 124 -22.95 -5.72 5.81
C THR A 124 -22.65 -4.89 4.57
N THR A 125 -23.63 -4.13 4.10
CA THR A 125 -23.42 -3.09 3.08
C THR A 125 -22.36 -2.07 3.52
N GLU A 126 -22.31 -1.75 4.82
CA GLU A 126 -21.31 -0.83 5.36
C GLU A 126 -19.88 -1.38 5.23
N ASP A 127 -19.70 -2.69 5.41
CA ASP A 127 -18.40 -3.36 5.21
C ASP A 127 -17.90 -3.24 3.78
N PHE A 128 -18.79 -3.44 2.80
CA PHE A 128 -18.47 -3.19 1.39
C PHE A 128 -18.15 -1.71 1.12
N VAL A 129 -18.97 -0.78 1.62
CA VAL A 129 -18.74 0.66 1.44
C VAL A 129 -17.39 1.08 2.01
N ASN A 130 -16.99 0.57 3.18
CA ASN A 130 -15.69 0.90 3.77
C ASN A 130 -14.52 0.23 3.03
N TYR A 131 -14.73 -0.92 2.40
CA TYR A 131 -13.78 -1.49 1.45
C TYR A 131 -13.57 -0.60 0.21
N VAL A 132 -14.65 -0.09 -0.38
CA VAL A 132 -14.57 0.88 -1.49
C VAL A 132 -13.92 2.18 -1.03
N ARG A 133 -14.29 2.72 0.14
CA ARG A 133 -13.67 3.93 0.70
C ARG A 133 -12.17 3.82 0.84
N TYR A 134 -11.67 2.68 1.35
CA TYR A 134 -10.23 2.44 1.42
C TYR A 134 -9.56 2.54 0.05
N ASN A 135 -10.09 1.80 -0.93
CA ASN A 135 -9.55 1.83 -2.29
C ASN A 135 -9.60 3.24 -2.88
N HIS A 136 -10.68 3.97 -2.64
CA HIS A 136 -10.84 5.35 -3.10
C HIS A 136 -9.79 6.31 -2.51
N GLU A 137 -9.41 6.15 -1.24
CA GLU A 137 -8.30 6.92 -0.66
C GLU A 137 -6.95 6.57 -1.29
N CYS A 138 -6.72 5.30 -1.66
CA CYS A 138 -5.56 4.92 -2.46
C CYS A 138 -5.60 5.56 -3.87
N VAL A 139 -6.75 5.56 -4.54
CA VAL A 139 -6.95 6.16 -5.87
C VAL A 139 -6.65 7.66 -5.85
N LYS A 140 -7.17 8.40 -4.86
CA LYS A 140 -6.86 9.83 -4.68
C LYS A 140 -5.36 10.05 -4.59
N LYS A 141 -4.68 9.34 -3.68
CA LYS A 141 -3.23 9.49 -3.50
C LYS A 141 -2.46 9.13 -4.78
N ILE A 142 -2.82 8.04 -5.46
CA ILE A 142 -2.15 7.64 -6.71
C ILE A 142 -2.36 8.69 -7.82
N ASN A 143 -3.56 9.24 -7.96
CA ASN A 143 -3.84 10.29 -8.96
C ASN A 143 -3.10 11.60 -8.64
N GLU A 144 -3.05 12.02 -7.38
CA GLU A 144 -2.25 13.16 -6.93
C GLU A 144 -0.77 12.99 -7.32
N LEU A 145 -0.22 11.81 -7.06
CA LEU A 145 1.16 11.50 -7.40
C LEU A 145 1.37 11.39 -8.91
N HIS A 146 0.45 10.76 -9.65
CA HIS A 146 0.54 10.63 -11.10
C HIS A 146 0.51 11.99 -11.79
N ASN A 147 -0.28 12.94 -11.30
CA ASN A 147 -0.32 14.30 -11.84
C ASN A 147 1.06 14.98 -11.80
N LYS A 148 1.85 14.70 -10.75
CA LYS A 148 3.19 15.27 -10.54
C LYS A 148 4.30 14.45 -11.20
N LYS A 149 4.21 13.12 -11.10
CA LYS A 149 5.29 12.18 -11.45
C LYS A 149 5.13 11.56 -12.83
N LYS A 150 3.92 11.48 -13.37
CA LYS A 150 3.60 10.85 -14.67
C LYS A 150 4.08 9.39 -14.71
N PHE A 151 3.43 8.54 -13.94
CA PHE A 151 3.70 7.10 -13.90
C PHE A 151 3.47 6.43 -15.26
N ASP A 152 4.39 5.55 -15.63
CA ASP A 152 4.30 4.73 -16.84
C ASP A 152 3.48 3.46 -16.58
N VAL A 153 3.50 2.96 -15.33
CA VAL A 153 2.80 1.73 -14.94
C VAL A 153 2.42 1.75 -13.46
N LEU A 154 1.25 1.18 -13.16
CA LEU A 154 0.83 0.82 -11.81
C LEU A 154 0.98 -0.67 -11.59
N PHE A 155 1.57 -1.06 -10.47
CA PHE A 155 1.67 -2.45 -10.06
C PHE A 155 0.87 -2.69 -8.78
N ILE A 156 -0.34 -3.20 -8.97
CA ILE A 156 -1.37 -3.37 -7.94
C ILE A 156 -1.26 -4.78 -7.36
N GLN A 157 -1.23 -4.86 -6.04
CA GLN A 157 -1.06 -6.11 -5.31
C GLN A 157 -2.36 -6.54 -4.65
N ASP A 158 -2.84 -7.70 -5.09
CA ASP A 158 -3.78 -8.56 -4.41
C ASP A 158 -5.22 -8.00 -4.27
N PHE A 159 -6.14 -8.88 -3.85
CA PHE A 159 -7.58 -8.63 -3.87
C PHE A 159 -8.05 -7.44 -3.02
N GLN A 160 -7.23 -6.94 -2.10
CA GLN A 160 -7.58 -5.79 -1.28
C GLN A 160 -7.68 -4.49 -2.09
N GLN A 161 -7.05 -4.46 -3.27
CA GLN A 161 -6.93 -3.29 -4.15
C GLN A 161 -7.76 -3.39 -5.44
N LEU A 162 -8.76 -4.28 -5.51
CA LEU A 162 -9.51 -4.51 -6.76
C LEU A 162 -10.14 -3.22 -7.32
N MET A 163 -10.67 -2.36 -6.44
CA MET A 163 -11.32 -1.12 -6.85
C MET A 163 -10.30 -0.06 -7.28
N VAL A 164 -9.06 -0.07 -6.76
CA VAL A 164 -7.98 0.79 -7.28
C VAL A 164 -7.75 0.54 -8.77
N GLY A 165 -7.70 -0.73 -9.17
CA GLY A 165 -7.52 -1.13 -10.56
C GLY A 165 -8.68 -0.71 -11.46
N ALA A 166 -9.91 -0.73 -10.93
CA ALA A 166 -11.12 -0.35 -11.65
C ALA A 166 -11.27 1.18 -11.79
N GLU A 167 -10.94 1.95 -10.75
CA GLU A 167 -11.19 3.40 -10.70
C GLU A 167 -10.14 4.22 -11.46
N ILE A 168 -8.86 3.83 -11.42
CA ILE A 168 -7.80 4.60 -12.08
C ILE A 168 -7.89 4.45 -13.60
N ARG A 169 -7.82 5.56 -14.34
CA ARG A 169 -7.82 5.60 -15.80
C ARG A 169 -6.52 6.17 -16.34
N GLY A 170 -6.18 5.83 -17.59
CA GLY A 170 -5.06 6.44 -18.32
C GLY A 170 -3.66 5.97 -17.93
N ILE A 171 -3.53 4.99 -17.02
CA ILE A 171 -2.24 4.38 -16.64
C ILE A 171 -2.34 2.88 -16.87
N PRO A 172 -1.39 2.26 -17.60
CA PRO A 172 -1.25 0.81 -17.67
C PRO A 172 -1.16 0.19 -16.27
N LYS A 173 -1.88 -0.92 -16.06
CA LYS A 173 -2.03 -1.56 -14.74
C LYS A 173 -1.66 -3.03 -14.84
N ILE A 174 -0.80 -3.48 -13.93
CA ILE A 174 -0.50 -4.88 -13.68
C ILE A 174 -1.12 -5.23 -12.34
N MET A 175 -2.09 -6.14 -12.31
CA MET A 175 -2.66 -6.68 -11.08
C MET A 175 -2.03 -8.04 -10.81
N ARG A 176 -1.36 -8.19 -9.67
CA ARG A 176 -0.87 -9.49 -9.22
C ARG A 176 -1.79 -10.02 -8.13
N TRP A 177 -2.45 -11.13 -8.43
CA TRP A 177 -3.27 -11.89 -7.50
C TRP A 177 -2.39 -12.89 -6.75
N HIS A 178 -2.51 -12.97 -5.41
CA HIS A 178 -1.61 -13.79 -4.58
C HIS A 178 -2.29 -14.97 -3.87
N ILE A 179 -3.61 -14.95 -3.79
CA ILE A 179 -4.40 -16.03 -3.20
C ILE A 179 -4.88 -17.00 -4.28
N PRO A 180 -5.47 -18.15 -3.94
CA PRO A 180 -6.02 -19.06 -4.96
C PRO A 180 -7.04 -18.36 -5.87
N LEU A 181 -7.26 -18.94 -7.05
CA LEU A 181 -8.41 -18.64 -7.89
C LEU A 181 -9.16 -19.96 -8.05
N ASN A 182 -10.07 -20.22 -7.13
CA ASN A 182 -10.96 -21.37 -7.19
C ASN A 182 -12.30 -20.87 -7.76
N PHE A 183 -12.49 -21.03 -9.06
CA PHE A 183 -13.74 -20.77 -9.78
C PHE A 183 -14.27 -22.07 -10.38
#